data_AF-A0A4P6PAT6-F1
#
_entry.id   AF-A0A4P6PAT6-F1
#
_cell.length_a   1.000
_cell.length_b   1.000
_cell.length_c   1.000
_cell.angle_alpha   90.00
_cell.angle_beta   90.00
_cell.angle_gamma   90.00
#
_symmetry.space_group_name_H-M   'P 1'
#
loop_
_entity.id
_entity.type
_entity.pdbx_description
1 polymer ?
#
loop_
_entity_poly.entity_id
_entity_poly.type
_entity_poly.pdbx_seq_one_letter_code
_entity_poly.pdbx_strand_id
1 'polypeptide(L)'
;MAARLRREIRTVGHVTGELARKLRKIGRTRTAGIALPMPGDHDSRYELNRFLLAILGEFGYSGMVVLVDRVDEPAMINGDAQKMKELVWPMLNNKFLQQQHIGIKLLLPIELRYLVHRESEDFYMKARLDKQCMIDRLAWSGSALYDLANMRLKACCDNNADAPVLSDFFDEDVSLQDVLDALGQMQQPRDAFKLLYQVVHEHCSYTPNEEPLWKIPRLTLSQVAKNQARRLNDMQRGLQPA
;
A
#
# COMPACT_ATOMS: atom_id res chain seq x y z
N MET A 1 26.84 3.46 27.03
CA MET A 1 25.50 3.86 26.53
C MET A 1 25.45 3.87 25.00
N ALA A 2 26.13 4.79 24.30
CA ALA A 2 26.05 4.90 22.83
C ALA A 2 26.46 3.63 22.04
N ALA A 3 27.56 2.97 22.42
CA ALA A 3 27.99 1.73 21.75
C ALA A 3 27.00 0.57 21.93
N ARG A 4 26.27 0.55 23.04
CA ARG A 4 25.24 -0.44 23.35
C ARG A 4 23.97 -0.16 22.55
N LEU A 5 23.48 1.09 22.58
CA LEU A 5 22.37 1.55 21.75
C LEU A 5 22.59 1.28 20.26
N ARG A 6 23.80 1.54 19.73
CA ARG A 6 24.14 1.23 18.33
C ARG A 6 23.96 -0.26 18.00
N ARG A 7 24.24 -1.14 18.95
CA ARG A 7 24.11 -2.60 18.77
C ARG A 7 22.64 -3.05 18.76
N GLU A 8 21.80 -2.36 19.53
CA GLU A 8 20.37 -2.70 19.67
C GLU A 8 19.45 -1.99 18.66
N ILE A 9 19.83 -0.82 18.13
CA ILE A 9 19.10 -0.14 17.05
C ILE A 9 19.41 -0.87 15.74
N ARG A 10 18.51 -1.78 15.34
CA ARG A 10 18.69 -2.67 14.18
C ARG A 10 18.44 -1.99 12.83
N THR A 11 17.65 -0.90 12.81
CA THR A 11 17.11 -0.32 11.58
C THR A 11 17.89 0.88 11.05
N VAL A 12 18.68 1.55 11.89
CA VAL A 12 19.42 2.76 11.50
C VAL A 12 20.89 2.64 11.91
N GLY A 13 21.77 2.68 10.92
CA GLY A 13 23.22 2.73 11.13
C GLY A 13 23.62 4.05 11.78
N HIS A 14 24.00 4.03 13.06
CA HIS A 14 24.50 5.21 13.76
C HIS A 14 26.01 5.13 13.98
N VAL A 15 26.72 6.24 13.70
CA VAL A 15 28.12 6.39 14.11
C VAL A 15 28.16 6.60 15.62
N THR A 16 28.87 5.72 16.34
CA THR A 16 28.91 5.71 17.82
C THR A 16 29.27 7.09 18.41
N GLY A 17 30.21 7.80 17.79
CA GLY A 17 30.66 9.12 18.23
C GLY A 17 29.57 10.20 18.13
N GLU A 18 28.76 10.18 17.07
CA GLU A 18 27.65 11.11 16.92
C GLU A 18 26.52 10.83 17.91
N LEU A 19 26.18 9.55 18.08
CA LEU A 19 25.17 9.14 19.06
C LEU A 19 25.60 9.55 20.48
N ALA A 20 26.88 9.36 20.83
CA ALA A 20 27.42 9.83 22.10
C ALA A 20 27.34 11.35 22.25
N ARG A 21 27.60 12.12 21.18
CA ARG A 21 27.47 13.58 21.17
C ARG A 21 26.02 14.02 21.38
N LYS A 22 25.06 13.39 20.70
CA LYS A 22 23.61 13.68 20.83
C LYS A 22 23.11 13.36 22.24
N LEU A 23 23.46 12.19 22.79
CA LEU A 23 23.07 11.80 24.16
C LEU A 23 23.65 12.74 25.22
N ARG A 24 24.88 13.24 25.03
CA ARG A 24 25.47 14.22 25.95
C ARG A 24 24.70 15.54 25.99
N LYS A 25 24.11 15.99 24.86
CA LYS A 25 23.29 17.20 24.80
C LYS A 25 21.99 17.10 25.60
N ILE A 26 21.45 15.89 25.79
CA ILE A 26 20.23 15.66 26.56
C ILE A 26 20.48 15.73 28.08
N GLY A 27 21.72 15.45 28.51
CA GLY A 27 22.14 15.48 29.91
C GLY A 27 21.86 14.16 30.65
N ARG A 28 22.77 13.78 31.56
CA ARG A 28 22.75 12.46 32.23
C ARG A 28 21.51 12.25 33.10
N THR A 29 21.04 13.32 33.76
CA THR A 29 19.87 13.30 34.65
C THR A 29 18.58 12.98 33.90
N ARG A 30 18.42 13.51 32.68
CA ARG A 30 17.25 13.23 31.82
C ARG A 30 17.32 11.84 31.18
N THR A 31 18.52 11.32 30.94
CA THR A 31 18.69 9.96 30.38
C THR A 31 18.62 8.84 31.42
N ALA A 32 18.76 9.14 32.71
CA ALA A 32 18.84 8.11 33.76
C ALA A 32 17.53 7.36 34.00
N GLY A 33 16.38 7.97 33.68
CA GLY A 33 15.05 7.35 33.82
C GLY A 33 14.48 6.76 32.53
N ILE A 34 15.19 6.86 31.40
CA ILE A 34 14.70 6.35 30.11
C ILE A 34 15.10 4.88 29.99
N ALA A 35 14.11 4.00 29.81
CA ALA A 35 14.34 2.61 29.46
C ALA A 35 14.98 2.53 28.06
N LEU A 36 16.30 2.42 28.03
CA LEU A 36 17.05 2.21 26.79
C LEU A 36 16.80 0.80 26.28
N PRO A 37 16.80 0.59 24.94
CA PRO A 37 16.64 -0.74 24.39
C PRO A 37 17.79 -1.62 24.87
N MET A 38 17.44 -2.68 25.59
CA MET A 38 18.34 -3.73 26.04
C MET A 38 18.19 -4.95 25.14
N PRO A 39 19.25 -5.78 24.97
CA PRO A 39 19.14 -7.00 24.20
C PRO A 39 18.00 -7.88 24.72
N GLY A 40 17.04 -8.21 23.86
CA GLY A 40 15.85 -9.01 24.18
C GLY A 40 14.69 -8.25 24.84
N ASP A 41 14.84 -6.97 25.14
CA ASP A 41 13.78 -6.14 25.72
C ASP A 41 12.89 -5.54 24.62
N HIS A 42 11.74 -6.17 24.41
CA HIS A 42 10.73 -5.72 23.45
C HIS A 42 9.82 -4.61 23.99
N ASP A 43 9.91 -4.27 25.28
CA ASP A 43 9.00 -3.35 25.93
C ASP A 43 9.55 -1.93 26.02
N SER A 44 10.89 -1.79 26.17
CA SER A 44 11.60 -0.50 26.12
C SER A 44 11.19 0.39 24.94
N ARG A 45 10.92 -0.20 23.77
CA ARG A 45 10.46 0.54 22.57
C ARG A 45 9.13 1.27 22.77
N TYR A 46 8.22 0.70 23.57
CA TYR A 46 6.92 1.32 23.84
C TYR A 46 7.09 2.54 24.76
N GLU A 47 7.98 2.45 25.75
CA GLU A 47 8.32 3.58 26.63
C GLU A 47 9.01 4.71 25.86
N LEU A 48 9.90 4.38 24.93
CA LEU A 48 10.51 5.38 24.04
C LEU A 48 9.48 6.05 23.13
N ASN A 49 8.51 5.31 22.61
CA ASN A 49 7.40 5.88 21.84
C ASN A 49 6.53 6.80 22.71
N ARG A 50 6.21 6.41 23.95
CA ARG A 50 5.48 7.27 24.90
C ARG A 50 6.24 8.56 25.20
N PHE A 51 7.56 8.47 25.37
CA PHE A 51 8.40 9.65 25.57
C PHE A 51 8.41 10.56 24.34
N LEU A 52 8.50 10.00 23.13
CA LEU A 52 8.38 10.76 21.89
C LEU A 52 7.03 11.50 21.81
N LEU A 53 5.93 10.80 22.11
CA LEU A 53 4.59 11.41 22.14
C LEU A 53 4.46 12.50 23.20
N ALA A 54 5.04 12.32 24.37
CA ALA A 54 5.05 13.35 25.41
C ALA A 54 5.77 14.62 24.92
N ILE A 55 6.92 14.47 24.25
CA ILE A 55 7.61 15.60 23.62
C ILE A 55 6.72 16.26 22.55
N LEU A 56 6.10 15.48 21.68
CA LEU A 56 5.19 16.01 20.65
C LEU A 56 3.97 16.72 21.27
N GLY A 57 3.49 16.25 22.42
CA GLY A 57 2.43 16.88 23.20
C GLY A 57 2.79 18.30 23.64
N GLU A 58 4.03 18.55 24.06
CA GLU A 58 4.52 19.90 24.40
C GLU A 58 4.52 20.86 23.18
N PHE A 59 4.57 20.31 21.95
CA PHE A 59 4.44 21.08 20.71
C PHE A 59 2.98 21.20 20.22
N GLY A 60 2.00 20.71 21.00
CA GLY A 60 0.57 20.81 20.68
C GLY A 60 0.01 19.65 19.86
N TYR A 61 0.79 18.58 19.61
CA TYR A 61 0.29 17.40 18.90
C TYR A 61 -0.40 16.43 19.85
N SER A 62 -1.64 16.05 19.55
CA SER A 62 -2.41 15.09 20.37
C SER A 62 -2.07 13.62 20.10
N GLY A 63 -1.30 13.33 19.06
CA GLY A 63 -0.93 11.99 18.64
C GLY A 63 -0.32 11.95 17.24
N MET A 64 -0.08 10.74 16.74
CA MET A 64 0.48 10.52 15.41
C MET A 64 -0.25 9.39 14.67
N VAL A 65 -0.32 9.48 13.34
CA VAL A 65 -0.79 8.39 12.49
C VAL A 65 0.37 7.94 11.60
N VAL A 66 0.68 6.65 11.63
CA VAL A 66 1.70 6.02 10.81
C VAL A 66 1.03 5.25 9.69
N LEU A 67 1.26 5.69 8.45
CA LEU A 67 0.91 4.96 7.24
C LEU A 67 2.11 4.11 6.83
N VAL A 68 1.92 2.79 6.77
CA VAL A 68 2.89 1.85 6.22
C VAL A 68 2.36 1.38 4.88
N ASP A 69 3.02 1.79 3.80
CA ASP A 69 2.69 1.43 2.42
C ASP A 69 3.98 1.01 1.71
N ARG A 70 3.85 0.30 0.58
CA ARG A 70 4.97 -0.10 -0.30
C ARG A 70 6.10 -0.84 0.41
N VAL A 71 5.78 -1.73 1.34
CA VAL A 71 6.79 -2.53 2.06
C VAL A 71 7.56 -3.48 1.13
N ASP A 72 7.07 -3.73 -0.08
CA ASP A 72 7.70 -4.52 -1.13
C ASP A 72 8.81 -3.79 -1.90
N GLU A 73 8.75 -2.46 -2.01
CA GLU A 73 9.62 -1.64 -2.88
C GLU A 73 11.07 -1.44 -2.39
N PRO A 74 11.39 -1.36 -1.08
CA PRO A 74 12.76 -1.14 -0.63
C PRO A 74 13.73 -2.21 -1.16
N ALA A 75 14.90 -1.78 -1.64
CA ALA A 75 15.88 -2.67 -2.26
C ALA A 75 16.34 -3.85 -1.38
N MET A 76 16.28 -3.71 -0.06
CA MET A 76 16.60 -4.80 0.88
C MET A 76 15.55 -5.93 0.85
N ILE A 77 14.29 -5.58 0.57
CA ILE A 77 13.14 -6.49 0.51
C ILE A 77 12.98 -7.03 -0.91
N ASN A 78 12.99 -6.14 -1.92
CA ASN A 78 12.94 -6.50 -3.33
C ASN A 78 11.76 -7.43 -3.68
N GLY A 79 10.56 -7.12 -3.14
CA GLY A 79 9.35 -7.93 -3.34
C GLY A 79 9.35 -9.32 -2.70
N ASP A 80 10.37 -9.70 -1.92
CA ASP A 80 10.43 -11.00 -1.25
C ASP A 80 9.42 -11.07 -0.10
N ALA A 81 8.43 -11.95 -0.24
CA ALA A 81 7.35 -12.13 0.74
C ALA A 81 7.86 -12.53 2.14
N GLN A 82 8.94 -13.29 2.23
CA GLN A 82 9.50 -13.70 3.51
C GLN A 82 10.22 -12.54 4.21
N LYS A 83 10.92 -11.69 3.45
CA LYS A 83 11.53 -10.47 4.01
C LYS A 83 10.48 -9.43 4.42
N MET A 84 9.41 -9.29 3.62
CA MET A 84 8.26 -8.47 4.01
C MET A 84 7.64 -8.97 5.32
N LYS A 85 7.50 -10.29 5.47
CA LYS A 85 7.02 -10.93 6.70
C LYS A 85 7.86 -10.55 7.91
N GLU A 86 9.20 -10.63 7.80
CA GLU A 86 10.13 -10.27 8.88
C GLU A 86 9.97 -8.82 9.36
N LEU A 87 9.64 -7.90 8.45
CA LEU A 87 9.38 -6.50 8.78
C LEU A 87 8.01 -6.29 9.45
N VAL A 88 6.97 -6.90 8.88
CA VAL A 88 5.56 -6.61 9.22
C VAL A 88 5.08 -7.37 10.45
N TRP A 89 5.48 -8.63 10.64
CA TRP A 89 4.96 -9.48 11.72
C TRP A 89 5.21 -8.91 13.13
N PRO A 90 6.38 -8.31 13.43
CA PRO A 90 6.60 -7.65 14.71
C PRO A 90 5.63 -6.49 15.00
N MET A 91 5.02 -5.90 13.97
CA MET A 91 4.00 -4.85 14.07
C MET A 91 2.60 -5.43 14.27
N LEU A 92 2.34 -6.67 13.84
CA LEU A 92 1.08 -7.39 14.05
C LEU A 92 0.99 -7.97 15.47
N ASN A 93 1.24 -7.13 16.47
CA ASN A 93 1.14 -7.46 17.88
C ASN A 93 0.13 -6.53 18.53
N ASN A 94 -0.84 -7.08 19.27
CA ASN A 94 -1.89 -6.29 19.90
C ASN A 94 -1.34 -5.18 20.82
N LYS A 95 -0.25 -5.43 21.56
CA LYS A 95 0.39 -4.41 22.42
C LYS A 95 0.98 -3.25 21.61
N PHE A 96 1.47 -3.52 20.40
CA PHE A 96 1.98 -2.50 19.49
C PHE A 96 0.84 -1.71 18.83
N LEU A 97 -0.23 -2.38 18.41
CA LEU A 97 -1.35 -1.72 17.73
C LEU A 97 -2.26 -0.92 18.69
N GLN A 98 -2.26 -1.25 19.98
CA GLN A 98 -3.09 -0.58 21.01
C GLN A 98 -2.34 0.54 21.78
N GLN A 99 -1.23 1.04 21.25
CA GLN A 99 -0.55 2.18 21.86
C GLN A 99 -1.45 3.42 21.85
N GLN A 100 -1.58 4.09 22.99
CA GLN A 100 -2.35 5.34 23.08
C GLN A 100 -1.72 6.44 22.22
N HIS A 101 -2.56 7.27 21.62
CA HIS A 101 -2.16 8.40 20.76
C HIS A 101 -1.38 8.02 19.50
N ILE A 102 -1.39 6.75 19.10
CA ILE A 102 -0.81 6.28 17.84
C ILE A 102 -1.88 5.56 17.04
N GLY A 103 -2.14 6.02 15.82
CA GLY A 103 -2.90 5.28 14.82
C GLY A 103 -1.93 4.61 13.84
N ILE A 104 -2.15 3.34 13.50
CA ILE A 104 -1.34 2.64 12.51
C ILE A 104 -2.24 2.13 11.40
N LYS A 105 -1.93 2.50 10.15
CA LYS A 105 -2.58 1.99 8.95
C LYS A 105 -1.55 1.19 8.15
N LEU A 106 -1.74 -0.12 8.09
CA LEU A 106 -0.88 -1.03 7.35
C LEU A 106 -1.55 -1.35 6.00
N LEU A 107 -1.07 -0.73 4.91
CA LEU A 107 -1.45 -1.06 3.54
C LEU A 107 -0.47 -2.10 3.02
N LEU A 108 -0.80 -3.37 3.25
CA LEU A 108 0.10 -4.48 3.02
C LEU A 108 -0.11 -5.11 1.63
N PRO A 109 0.97 -5.52 0.94
CA PRO A 109 0.88 -6.27 -0.30
C PRO A 109 0.10 -7.58 -0.18
N ILE A 110 -0.54 -7.98 -1.28
CA ILE A 110 -1.47 -9.13 -1.33
C ILE A 110 -0.76 -10.46 -0.99
N GLU A 111 0.54 -10.55 -1.25
CA GLU A 111 1.41 -11.70 -0.97
C GLU A 111 1.39 -12.04 0.53
N LEU A 112 1.34 -11.02 1.40
CA LEU A 112 1.32 -11.21 2.84
C LEU A 112 -0.01 -11.79 3.33
N ARG A 113 -1.12 -11.59 2.60
CA ARG A 113 -2.43 -12.13 2.97
C ARG A 113 -2.37 -13.65 3.12
N TYR A 114 -1.76 -14.33 2.16
CA TYR A 114 -1.64 -15.78 2.20
C TYR A 114 -0.79 -16.26 3.38
N LEU A 115 0.29 -15.54 3.68
CA LEU A 115 1.16 -15.85 4.80
C LEU A 115 0.43 -15.70 6.14
N VAL A 116 -0.32 -14.61 6.34
CA VAL A 116 -1.13 -14.40 7.55
C VAL A 116 -2.12 -15.55 7.74
N HIS A 117 -2.84 -15.95 6.69
CA HIS A 117 -3.84 -17.02 6.77
C HIS A 117 -3.27 -18.39 7.17
N ARG A 118 -1.97 -18.62 6.93
CA ARG A 118 -1.27 -19.88 7.25
C ARG A 118 -0.49 -19.83 8.57
N GLU A 119 -0.61 -18.75 9.33
CA GLU A 119 0.06 -18.62 10.63
C GLU A 119 -0.51 -19.54 11.71
N SER A 120 0.28 -19.73 12.76
CA SER A 120 -0.09 -20.54 13.91
C SER A 120 -1.16 -19.88 14.79
N GLU A 121 -1.86 -20.69 15.59
CA GLU A 121 -2.82 -20.20 16.59
C GLU A 121 -2.18 -19.20 17.57
N ASP A 122 -0.93 -19.45 17.97
CA ASP A 122 -0.14 -18.56 18.83
C ASP A 122 0.00 -17.14 18.24
N PHE A 123 0.16 -17.03 16.91
CA PHE A 123 0.22 -15.75 16.24
C PHE A 123 -1.13 -15.04 16.29
N TYR A 124 -2.23 -15.73 15.97
CA TYR A 124 -3.57 -15.14 16.01
C TYR A 124 -3.96 -14.65 17.41
N MET A 125 -3.59 -15.40 18.46
CA MET A 125 -3.81 -14.99 19.85
C MET A 125 -3.05 -13.70 20.21
N LYS A 126 -1.83 -13.52 19.70
CA LYS A 126 -1.01 -12.32 19.95
C LYS A 126 -1.42 -11.12 19.11
N ALA A 127 -1.74 -11.35 17.84
CA ALA A 127 -2.11 -10.30 16.90
C ALA A 127 -3.54 -9.79 17.16
N ARG A 128 -4.43 -10.67 17.61
CA ARG A 128 -5.86 -10.39 17.84
C ARG A 128 -6.51 -9.70 16.64
N LEU A 129 -6.29 -10.25 15.45
CA LEU A 129 -6.77 -9.66 14.19
C LEU A 129 -8.29 -9.49 14.17
N ASP A 130 -9.03 -10.32 14.93
CA ASP A 130 -10.47 -10.21 15.19
C ASP A 130 -10.89 -8.89 15.85
N LYS A 131 -10.01 -8.31 16.67
CA LYS A 131 -10.25 -7.04 17.37
C LYS A 131 -9.61 -5.85 16.68
N GLN A 132 -8.79 -6.10 15.66
CA GLN A 132 -8.27 -5.04 14.81
C GLN A 132 -9.28 -4.74 13.70
N CYS A 133 -9.28 -3.52 13.18
CA CYS A 133 -10.06 -3.17 11.98
C CYS A 133 -9.40 -3.73 10.71
N MET A 134 -9.16 -5.05 10.67
CA MET A 134 -8.53 -5.72 9.53
C MET A 134 -9.48 -5.73 8.34
N ILE A 135 -9.02 -5.19 7.22
CA ILE A 135 -9.69 -5.28 5.94
C ILE A 135 -8.90 -6.29 5.10
N ASP A 136 -9.49 -7.45 4.82
CA ASP A 136 -8.81 -8.56 4.15
C ASP A 136 -8.42 -8.22 2.70
N ARG A 137 -9.24 -7.42 2.01
CA ARG A 137 -8.96 -6.94 0.67
C ARG A 137 -9.62 -5.59 0.43
N LEU A 138 -8.84 -4.65 -0.08
CA LEU A 138 -9.37 -3.42 -0.69
C LEU A 138 -9.75 -3.75 -2.13
N ALA A 139 -11.05 -3.81 -2.41
CA ALA A 139 -11.58 -4.04 -3.74
C ALA A 139 -12.27 -2.77 -4.26
N TRP A 140 -12.14 -2.52 -5.56
CA TRP A 140 -12.83 -1.44 -6.24
C TRP A 140 -13.94 -2.00 -7.13
N SER A 141 -15.13 -1.41 -7.06
CA SER A 141 -16.22 -1.75 -7.98
C SER A 141 -15.96 -1.16 -9.37
N GLY A 142 -16.60 -1.73 -10.39
CA GLY A 142 -16.57 -1.17 -11.75
C GLY A 142 -17.03 0.29 -11.81
N SER A 143 -18.08 0.64 -11.05
CA SER A 143 -18.56 2.02 -10.91
C SER A 143 -17.53 2.95 -10.29
N ALA A 144 -16.89 2.55 -9.18
CA ALA A 144 -15.87 3.38 -8.53
C ALA A 144 -14.64 3.60 -9.44
N LEU A 145 -14.26 2.58 -10.22
CA LEU A 145 -13.18 2.69 -11.20
C LEU A 145 -13.56 3.57 -12.40
N TYR A 146 -14.81 3.49 -12.85
CA TYR A 146 -15.35 4.34 -13.90
C TYR A 146 -15.37 5.82 -13.47
N ASP A 147 -15.89 6.09 -12.28
CA ASP A 147 -15.90 7.44 -11.69
C ASP A 147 -14.47 7.97 -11.54
N LEU A 148 -13.54 7.13 -11.08
CA LEU A 148 -12.13 7.48 -10.97
C LEU A 148 -11.51 7.81 -12.34
N ALA A 149 -11.81 7.04 -13.38
CA ALA A 149 -11.32 7.31 -14.73
C ALA A 149 -11.87 8.65 -15.26
N ASN A 150 -13.16 8.92 -15.09
CA ASN A 150 -13.79 10.18 -15.47
C ASN A 150 -13.22 11.37 -14.70
N MET A 151 -12.98 11.24 -13.40
CA MET A 151 -12.33 12.29 -12.61
C MET A 151 -10.92 12.62 -13.16
N ARG A 152 -10.17 11.62 -13.61
CA ARG A 152 -8.85 11.84 -14.21
C ARG A 152 -8.95 12.46 -15.60
N LEU A 153 -9.89 12.04 -16.45
CA LEU A 153 -10.13 12.67 -17.74
C LEU A 153 -10.47 14.16 -17.55
N LYS A 154 -11.39 14.46 -16.64
CA LYS A 154 -11.76 15.84 -16.30
C LYS A 154 -10.57 16.65 -15.79
N ALA A 155 -9.71 16.05 -14.96
CA ALA A 155 -8.51 16.73 -14.46
C ALA A 155 -7.47 17.03 -15.57
N CYS A 156 -7.45 16.24 -16.66
CA CYS A 156 -6.59 16.49 -17.81
C CYS A 156 -7.14 17.55 -18.78
N CYS A 157 -8.44 17.87 -18.69
CA CYS A 157 -9.08 18.88 -19.53
C CYS A 157 -9.16 20.21 -18.77
N ASP A 158 -8.11 21.03 -18.85
CA ASP A 158 -7.92 22.33 -18.17
C ASP A 158 -9.21 23.18 -17.98
N ASN A 159 -10.01 22.86 -16.96
CA ASN A 159 -11.30 23.46 -16.63
C ASN A 159 -12.29 23.64 -17.80
N ASN A 160 -12.15 22.85 -18.87
CA ASN A 160 -13.06 22.96 -20.00
C ASN A 160 -14.41 22.35 -19.62
N ALA A 161 -15.50 23.07 -19.93
CA ALA A 161 -16.85 22.63 -19.56
C ALA A 161 -17.24 21.30 -20.22
N ASP A 162 -16.66 21.01 -21.39
CA ASP A 162 -16.90 19.81 -22.20
C ASP A 162 -15.78 18.77 -22.04
N ALA A 163 -15.49 18.36 -20.80
CA ALA A 163 -14.59 17.23 -20.58
C ALA A 163 -15.27 15.93 -21.05
N PRO A 164 -14.63 15.13 -21.95
CA PRO A 164 -15.19 13.87 -22.39
C PRO A 164 -15.31 12.89 -21.22
N VAL A 165 -16.36 12.07 -21.23
CA VAL A 165 -16.49 10.93 -20.33
C VAL A 165 -15.90 9.69 -20.97
N LEU A 166 -15.53 8.70 -20.16
CA LEU A 166 -14.90 7.47 -20.63
C LEU A 166 -15.78 6.73 -21.66
N SER A 167 -17.11 6.80 -21.52
CA SER A 167 -18.04 6.20 -22.48
C SER A 167 -17.96 6.83 -23.88
N ASP A 168 -17.50 8.08 -23.99
CA ASP A 168 -17.34 8.77 -25.27
C ASP A 168 -16.18 8.19 -26.11
N PHE A 169 -15.37 7.29 -25.56
CA PHE A 169 -14.29 6.64 -26.32
C PHE A 169 -14.76 5.39 -27.06
N PHE A 170 -15.94 4.87 -26.73
CA PHE A 170 -16.45 3.62 -27.27
C PHE A 170 -17.55 3.85 -28.30
N ASP A 171 -17.71 2.87 -29.19
CA ASP A 171 -18.74 2.87 -30.23
C ASP A 171 -20.13 2.56 -29.63
N GLU A 172 -21.20 2.81 -30.39
CA GLU A 172 -22.59 2.58 -29.97
C GLU A 172 -22.88 1.11 -29.63
N ASP A 173 -22.06 0.20 -30.16
CA ASP A 173 -22.13 -1.22 -29.84
C ASP A 173 -21.63 -1.55 -28.42
N VAL A 174 -20.99 -0.63 -27.71
CA VAL A 174 -20.53 -0.79 -26.32
C VAL A 174 -21.48 -0.08 -25.36
N SER A 175 -22.13 -0.86 -24.49
CA SER A 175 -22.95 -0.29 -23.41
C SER A 175 -22.08 0.20 -22.24
N LEU A 176 -22.60 1.12 -21.44
CA LEU A 176 -21.97 1.51 -20.18
C LEU A 176 -21.71 0.29 -19.28
N GLN A 177 -22.64 -0.69 -19.27
CA GLN A 177 -22.49 -1.90 -18.47
C GLN A 177 -21.29 -2.73 -18.92
N ASP A 178 -21.03 -2.84 -20.22
CA ASP A 178 -19.85 -3.54 -20.75
C ASP A 178 -18.55 -2.92 -20.22
N VAL A 179 -18.47 -1.59 -20.14
CA VAL A 179 -17.32 -0.86 -19.59
C VAL A 179 -17.20 -1.08 -18.08
N LEU A 180 -18.31 -0.99 -17.35
CA LEU A 180 -18.33 -1.21 -15.90
C LEU A 180 -17.89 -2.63 -15.54
N ASP A 181 -18.36 -3.63 -16.28
CA ASP A 181 -18.00 -5.03 -16.07
C ASP A 181 -16.51 -5.28 -16.39
N ALA A 182 -16.01 -4.72 -17.49
CA ALA A 182 -14.59 -4.80 -17.85
C ALA A 182 -13.69 -4.16 -16.78
N LEU A 183 -14.06 -2.98 -16.27
CA LEU A 183 -13.33 -2.31 -15.19
C LEU A 183 -13.42 -3.09 -13.87
N GLY A 184 -14.59 -3.62 -13.53
CA GLY A 184 -14.81 -4.39 -12.30
C GLY A 184 -13.92 -5.63 -12.21
N GLN A 185 -13.60 -6.26 -13.35
CA GLN A 185 -12.67 -7.39 -13.40
C GLN A 185 -11.23 -7.03 -13.00
N MET A 186 -10.84 -5.75 -13.08
CA MET A 186 -9.48 -5.31 -12.80
C MET A 186 -9.17 -5.17 -11.31
N GLN A 187 -10.20 -5.09 -10.45
CA GLN A 187 -10.16 -5.04 -8.98
C GLN A 187 -9.41 -3.85 -8.34
N GLN A 188 -8.44 -3.25 -9.02
CA GLN A 188 -7.66 -2.10 -8.56
C GLN A 188 -7.44 -1.04 -9.64
N PRO A 189 -7.30 0.25 -9.26
CA PRO A 189 -7.09 1.35 -10.21
C PRO A 189 -5.92 1.14 -11.16
N ARG A 190 -4.79 0.61 -10.65
CA ARG A 190 -3.58 0.40 -11.47
C ARG A 190 -3.87 -0.51 -12.67
N ASP A 191 -4.60 -1.60 -12.48
CA ASP A 191 -4.91 -2.52 -13.56
C ASP A 191 -6.04 -2.01 -14.46
N ALA A 192 -6.99 -1.25 -13.90
CA ALA A 192 -7.98 -0.52 -14.70
C ALA A 192 -7.32 0.43 -15.71
N PHE A 193 -6.34 1.22 -15.29
CA PHE A 193 -5.61 2.10 -16.21
C PHE A 193 -4.73 1.35 -17.21
N LYS A 194 -4.16 0.19 -16.85
CA LYS A 194 -3.45 -0.68 -17.80
C LYS A 194 -4.39 -1.27 -18.84
N LEU A 195 -5.59 -1.69 -18.44
CA LEU A 195 -6.64 -2.13 -19.35
C LEU A 195 -6.99 -1.02 -20.34
N LEU A 196 -7.33 0.18 -19.85
CA LEU A 196 -7.68 1.31 -20.71
C LEU A 196 -6.55 1.68 -21.67
N TYR A 197 -5.30 1.72 -21.20
CA TYR A 197 -4.14 1.94 -22.05
C TYR A 197 -4.02 0.89 -23.16
N GLN A 198 -4.14 -0.40 -22.80
CA GLN A 198 -4.04 -1.48 -23.77
C GLN A 198 -5.18 -1.44 -24.78
N VAL A 199 -6.41 -1.11 -24.35
CA VAL A 199 -7.58 -0.99 -25.23
C VAL A 199 -7.36 0.11 -26.28
N VAL A 200 -6.88 1.29 -25.87
CA VAL A 200 -6.55 2.38 -26.79
C VAL A 200 -5.41 1.98 -27.73
N HIS A 201 -4.35 1.38 -27.19
CA HIS A 201 -3.21 0.95 -27.98
C HIS A 201 -3.59 -0.08 -29.05
N GLU A 202 -4.37 -1.09 -28.67
CA GLU A 202 -4.83 -2.14 -29.57
C GLU A 202 -5.72 -1.56 -30.68
N HIS A 203 -6.65 -0.67 -30.32
CA HIS A 203 -7.52 0.02 -31.29
C HIS A 203 -6.72 0.82 -32.32
N CYS A 204 -5.74 1.61 -31.85
CA CYS A 204 -4.87 2.38 -32.73
C CYS A 204 -3.99 1.49 -33.62
N SER A 205 -3.63 0.28 -33.17
CA SER A 205 -2.83 -0.66 -33.95
C SER A 205 -3.58 -1.26 -35.14
N TYR A 206 -4.90 -1.38 -35.03
CA TYR A 206 -5.76 -1.98 -36.06
C TYR A 206 -6.42 -0.96 -36.99
N THR A 207 -6.34 0.33 -36.68
CA THR A 207 -7.01 1.39 -37.44
C THR A 207 -6.04 2.04 -38.42
N PRO A 208 -6.26 1.92 -39.75
CA PRO A 208 -5.45 2.61 -40.75
C PRO A 208 -5.67 4.13 -40.69
N ASN A 209 -4.64 4.91 -41.05
CA ASN A 209 -4.76 6.37 -41.09
C ASN A 209 -5.72 6.88 -42.19
N GLU A 210 -5.99 6.08 -43.23
CA GLU A 210 -6.82 6.47 -44.37
C GLU A 210 -8.32 6.40 -44.07
N GLU A 211 -8.74 5.51 -43.16
CA GLU A 211 -10.13 5.36 -42.70
C GLU A 211 -10.17 5.35 -41.17
N PRO A 212 -10.06 6.54 -40.53
CA PRO A 212 -9.92 6.60 -39.08
C PRO A 212 -11.26 6.28 -38.39
N LEU A 213 -11.26 5.18 -37.64
CA LEU A 213 -12.30 4.86 -36.66
C LEU A 213 -11.90 5.49 -35.32
N TRP A 214 -12.64 6.52 -34.90
CA TRP A 214 -12.35 7.27 -33.67
C TRP A 214 -12.95 6.64 -32.40
N LYS A 215 -13.86 5.68 -32.56
CA LYS A 215 -14.56 5.00 -31.48
C LYS A 215 -14.11 3.55 -31.40
N ILE A 216 -13.98 3.06 -30.17
CA ILE A 216 -13.46 1.72 -29.89
C ILE A 216 -14.62 0.72 -29.91
N PRO A 217 -14.59 -0.30 -30.78
CA PRO A 217 -15.68 -1.27 -30.90
C PRO A 217 -15.68 -2.28 -29.74
N ARG A 218 -16.83 -2.91 -29.48
CA ARG A 218 -17.00 -3.93 -28.43
C ARG A 218 -16.00 -5.07 -28.53
N LEU A 219 -15.62 -5.47 -29.74
CA LEU A 219 -14.69 -6.57 -29.95
C LEU A 219 -13.33 -6.31 -29.28
N THR A 220 -12.76 -5.12 -29.48
CA THR A 220 -11.48 -4.71 -28.90
C THR A 220 -11.54 -4.68 -27.38
N LEU A 221 -12.56 -4.03 -26.81
CA LEU A 221 -12.78 -3.98 -25.36
C LEU A 221 -12.87 -5.40 -24.77
N SER A 222 -13.70 -6.25 -25.37
CA SER A 222 -13.97 -7.61 -24.88
C SER A 222 -12.72 -8.49 -24.90
N GLN A 223 -11.93 -8.41 -25.98
CA GLN A 223 -10.70 -9.18 -26.14
C GLN A 223 -9.63 -8.76 -25.12
N VAL A 224 -9.37 -7.46 -25.00
CA VAL A 224 -8.35 -6.94 -24.09
C VAL A 224 -8.76 -7.16 -22.63
N ALA A 225 -10.03 -6.93 -22.28
CA ALA A 225 -10.55 -7.20 -20.94
C ALA A 225 -10.36 -8.66 -20.53
N LYS A 226 -10.69 -9.61 -21.42
CA LYS A 226 -10.49 -11.04 -21.18
C LYS A 226 -9.02 -11.40 -20.95
N ASN A 227 -8.10 -10.83 -21.74
CA ASN A 227 -6.66 -11.09 -21.61
C ASN A 227 -6.12 -10.52 -20.29
N GLN A 228 -6.49 -9.30 -19.91
CA GLN A 228 -6.09 -8.68 -18.65
C GLN A 228 -6.67 -9.42 -17.44
N ALA A 229 -7.95 -9.81 -17.49
CA ALA A 229 -8.59 -10.56 -16.42
C ALA A 229 -7.92 -11.92 -16.20
N ARG A 230 -7.53 -12.61 -17.29
CA ARG A 230 -6.75 -13.85 -17.22
C ARG A 230 -5.40 -13.62 -16.52
N ARG A 231 -4.63 -12.62 -16.97
CA ARG A 231 -3.34 -12.25 -16.34
C ARG A 231 -3.49 -12.00 -14.84
N LEU A 232 -4.53 -11.26 -14.43
CA LEU A 232 -4.77 -10.98 -13.02
C LEU A 232 -5.14 -12.23 -12.21
N ASN A 233 -6.00 -13.08 -12.76
CA ASN A 233 -6.35 -14.35 -12.12
C ASN A 233 -5.14 -15.26 -11.93
N ASP A 234 -4.22 -15.31 -12.89
CA ASP A 234 -2.99 -16.09 -12.81
C ASP A 234 -2.05 -15.52 -11.72
N MET A 235 -1.88 -14.19 -11.68
CA MET A 235 -1.11 -13.53 -10.62
C MET A 235 -1.70 -13.77 -9.22
N GLN A 236 -3.04 -13.72 -9.08
CA GLN A 236 -3.71 -13.99 -7.80
C GLN A 236 -3.52 -15.42 -7.32
N ARG A 237 -3.29 -16.36 -8.24
CA ARG A 237 -2.98 -17.76 -7.94
C ARG A 237 -1.48 -17.99 -7.70
N GLY A 238 -0.66 -16.94 -7.77
CA GLY A 238 0.79 -17.04 -7.61
C GLY A 238 1.51 -17.68 -8.80
N LEU A 239 0.84 -17.77 -9.96
CA LEU A 239 1.45 -18.21 -11.20
C LEU A 239 2.08 -16.96 -11.85
N GLN A 240 3.41 -16.93 -11.96
CA GLN A 240 4.06 -15.90 -12.78
C GLN A 240 3.72 -16.16 -14.26
N PRO A 241 3.43 -15.12 -15.05
CA PRO A 241 3.31 -15.28 -16.49
C PRO A 241 4.64 -15.81 -17.05
N ALA A 242 4.54 -16.83 -17.91
CA ALA A 242 5.66 -17.40 -18.64
C ALA A 242 6.29 -16.38 -19.61
#